data_AF-A0A2P5VUC0-F1
#
_entry.id   AF-A0A2P5VUC0-F1
#
_cell.length_a   1.000
_cell.length_b   1.000
_cell.length_c   1.000
_cell.angle_alpha   90.00
_cell.angle_beta   90.00
_cell.angle_gamma   90.00
#
_symmetry.space_group_name_H-M   'P 1'
#
loop_
_entity.id
_entity.type
_entity.pdbx_description
1 polymer ?
#
loop_
_entity_poly.entity_id
_entity_poly.type
_entity_poly.pdbx_seq_one_letter_code
_entity_poly.pdbx_strand_id
1 'polypeptide(L)'
;MASQLIRVSSYEAHNQLELSLSQAFDLLQSKLRPPFSLTIPDPQEYTLLNQAILYGVLIEPHFAKIHIKHLHAIVIDGYKLFLSLLVGIVNELYGKLVDSVKEQLIWVTKEMIDVSATGIDSLLVSLMRQIVGGDFSDADHCRVSNNLKLEMLRQMEIEFCVKMLRDQFQLCLKIGRDLVRLLQDLFHVPEFKSIWKDLVLSPSEFRNC
;
A
#
# COMPACT_ATOMS: atom_id res chain seq x y z
N MET A 1 -6.64 -0.77 -27.54
CA MET A 1 -7.36 -0.03 -26.48
C MET A 1 -6.30 0.67 -25.65
N ALA A 2 -6.44 1.96 -25.36
CA ALA A 2 -5.42 2.72 -24.64
C ALA A 2 -5.28 2.17 -23.21
N SER A 3 -4.06 1.83 -22.78
CA SER A 3 -3.78 1.46 -21.38
C SER A 3 -4.29 2.55 -20.44
N GLN A 4 -5.31 2.23 -19.66
CA GLN A 4 -5.85 3.13 -18.63
C GLN A 4 -5.11 2.96 -17.29
N LEU A 5 -4.36 1.87 -17.12
CA LEU A 5 -3.72 1.49 -15.86
C LEU A 5 -2.28 2.05 -15.74
N ILE A 6 -1.60 2.23 -16.87
CA ILE A 6 -0.20 2.65 -16.96
C ILE A 6 -0.05 3.83 -17.92
N ARG A 7 0.75 4.85 -17.55
CA ARG A 7 1.27 5.80 -18.54
C ARG A 7 2.31 5.10 -19.42
N VAL A 8 1.86 4.47 -20.49
CA VAL A 8 2.75 3.79 -21.45
C VAL A 8 3.31 4.81 -22.44
N SER A 9 4.65 4.89 -22.51
CA SER A 9 5.36 5.58 -23.59
C SER A 9 5.19 4.78 -24.88
N SER A 10 5.07 5.41 -26.05
CA SER A 10 4.78 4.76 -27.34
C SER A 10 5.74 3.64 -27.80
N TYR A 11 6.84 3.40 -27.08
CA TYR A 11 7.90 2.45 -27.42
C TYR A 11 8.12 1.34 -26.38
N GLU A 12 7.38 1.32 -25.26
CA GLU A 12 7.54 0.28 -24.23
C GLU A 12 6.66 -0.95 -24.51
N ALA A 13 7.23 -2.14 -24.30
CA ALA A 13 6.50 -3.39 -24.32
C ALA A 13 5.42 -3.37 -23.22
N HIS A 14 4.19 -3.78 -23.57
CA HIS A 14 3.07 -3.83 -22.65
C HIS A 14 3.36 -4.88 -21.57
N ASN A 15 3.13 -4.55 -20.29
CA ASN A 15 3.41 -5.49 -19.20
C ASN A 15 2.45 -6.69 -19.30
N GLN A 16 2.99 -7.91 -19.21
CA GLN A 16 2.22 -9.15 -19.25
C GLN A 16 1.16 -9.23 -18.14
N LEU A 17 1.44 -8.64 -16.97
CA LEU A 17 0.45 -8.55 -15.88
C LEU A 17 -0.72 -7.64 -16.24
N GLU A 18 -0.46 -6.48 -16.83
CA GLU A 18 -1.52 -5.54 -17.27
C GLU A 18 -2.39 -6.17 -18.35
N LEU A 19 -1.77 -6.82 -19.34
CA LEU A 19 -2.48 -7.53 -20.40
C LEU A 19 -3.37 -8.65 -19.86
N SER A 20 -2.86 -9.43 -18.90
CA SER A 20 -3.63 -10.51 -18.27
C SER A 20 -4.82 -9.96 -17.48
N LEU A 21 -4.63 -8.86 -16.73
CA LEU A 21 -5.69 -8.19 -15.97
C LEU A 21 -6.76 -7.58 -16.89
N SER A 22 -6.35 -6.90 -17.97
CA SER A 22 -7.28 -6.33 -18.95
C SER A 22 -8.06 -7.39 -19.70
N GLN A 23 -7.42 -8.49 -20.11
CA GLN A 23 -8.09 -9.61 -20.77
C GLN A 23 -9.09 -10.29 -19.84
N ALA A 24 -8.73 -10.48 -18.57
CA ALA A 24 -9.64 -11.03 -17.57
C ALA A 24 -10.86 -10.12 -17.35
N PHE A 25 -10.64 -8.80 -17.29
CA PHE A 25 -11.72 -7.82 -17.16
C PHE A 25 -12.64 -7.81 -18.39
N ASP A 26 -12.10 -7.77 -19.61
CA ASP A 26 -12.90 -7.78 -20.85
C ASP A 26 -13.73 -9.06 -20.99
N LEU A 27 -13.19 -10.21 -20.58
CA LEU A 27 -13.90 -11.49 -20.58
C LEU A 27 -15.03 -11.54 -19.54
N LEU A 28 -14.84 -10.91 -18.37
CA LEU A 28 -15.76 -10.99 -17.23
C LEU A 28 -16.64 -9.73 -17.06
N GLN A 29 -16.51 -8.72 -17.92
CA GLN A 29 -17.28 -7.48 -17.87
C GLN A 29 -18.80 -7.73 -17.85
N SER A 30 -19.25 -8.79 -18.53
CA SER A 30 -20.66 -9.22 -18.57
C SER A 30 -21.14 -9.87 -17.26
N LYS A 31 -20.25 -10.50 -16.48
CA LYS A 31 -20.53 -11.13 -15.17
C LYS A 31 -20.27 -10.20 -13.98
N LEU A 32 -19.55 -9.10 -14.19
CA LEU A 32 -19.29 -8.04 -13.20
C LEU A 32 -20.46 -7.05 -13.04
N ARG A 33 -21.56 -7.24 -13.78
CA ARG A 33 -22.83 -6.51 -13.63
C ARG A 33 -23.86 -7.38 -12.91
N PRO A 34 -24.71 -6.82 -12.03
CA PRO A 34 -25.75 -7.60 -11.37
C PRO A 34 -26.67 -8.29 -12.40
N PRO A 35 -27.12 -9.53 -12.16
CA PRO A 35 -27.02 -10.28 -10.91
C PRO A 35 -25.72 -11.09 -10.77
N PHE A 36 -25.08 -11.01 -9.60
CA PHE A 36 -23.85 -11.75 -9.29
C PHE A 36 -24.15 -13.22 -9.00
N SER A 37 -23.52 -14.15 -9.71
CA SER A 37 -23.63 -15.57 -9.41
C SER A 37 -22.79 -15.90 -8.17
N LEU A 38 -23.44 -16.38 -7.10
CA LEU A 38 -22.82 -16.85 -5.85
C LEU A 38 -22.26 -18.29 -5.94
N THR A 39 -22.15 -18.85 -7.16
CA THR A 39 -21.60 -20.19 -7.36
C THR A 39 -20.12 -20.22 -7.01
N ILE A 40 -19.73 -21.18 -6.15
CA ILE A 40 -18.35 -21.44 -5.75
C ILE A 40 -17.51 -21.63 -7.03
N PRO A 41 -16.56 -20.73 -7.33
CA PRO A 41 -15.78 -20.81 -8.56
C PRO A 41 -14.80 -21.99 -8.53
N ASP A 42 -14.56 -22.62 -9.68
CA ASP A 42 -13.42 -23.52 -9.88
C ASP A 42 -12.09 -22.75 -9.65
N PRO A 43 -10.96 -23.38 -9.25
CA PRO A 43 -9.73 -22.64 -8.92
C PRO A 43 -9.20 -21.74 -10.05
N GLN A 44 -9.42 -22.12 -11.31
CA GLN A 44 -9.07 -21.28 -12.47
C GLN A 44 -10.01 -20.08 -12.61
N GLU A 45 -11.32 -20.31 -12.45
CA GLU A 45 -12.33 -19.23 -12.46
C GLU A 45 -12.14 -18.26 -11.30
N TYR A 46 -11.77 -18.76 -10.11
CA TYR A 46 -11.46 -17.93 -8.95
C TYR A 46 -10.29 -16.98 -9.24
N THR A 47 -9.25 -17.47 -9.92
CA THR A 47 -8.08 -16.66 -10.27
C THR A 47 -8.43 -15.57 -11.27
N LEU A 48 -9.15 -15.92 -12.33
CA LEU A 48 -9.62 -14.97 -13.34
C LEU A 48 -10.57 -13.92 -12.74
N LEU A 49 -11.44 -14.33 -11.83
CA LEU A 49 -12.36 -13.42 -11.16
C LEU A 49 -11.64 -12.43 -10.25
N ASN A 50 -10.65 -12.88 -9.48
CA ASN A 50 -9.80 -11.99 -8.68
C ASN A 50 -9.02 -10.99 -9.54
N GLN A 51 -8.48 -11.42 -10.68
CA GLN A 51 -7.81 -10.54 -11.64
C GLN A 51 -8.74 -9.48 -12.22
N ALA A 52 -9.95 -9.89 -12.62
CA ALA A 52 -10.95 -8.97 -13.19
C ALA A 52 -11.47 -7.98 -12.13
N ILE A 53 -11.76 -8.46 -10.91
CA ILE A 53 -12.16 -7.60 -9.78
C ILE A 53 -11.05 -6.59 -9.47
N LEU A 54 -9.80 -7.04 -9.41
CA LEU A 54 -8.66 -6.15 -9.13
C LEU A 54 -8.55 -5.04 -10.18
N TYR A 55 -8.64 -5.39 -11.46
CA TYR A 55 -8.62 -4.40 -12.54
C TYR A 55 -9.82 -3.43 -12.45
N GLY A 56 -11.03 -3.95 -12.22
CA GLY A 56 -12.23 -3.14 -12.09
C GLY A 56 -12.18 -2.18 -10.90
N VAL A 57 -11.65 -2.61 -9.77
CA VAL A 57 -11.47 -1.76 -8.58
C VAL A 57 -10.46 -0.64 -8.83
N LEU A 58 -9.39 -0.91 -9.60
CA LEU A 58 -8.36 0.07 -9.90
C LEU A 58 -8.76 1.09 -10.97
N ILE A 59 -9.62 0.71 -11.92
CA ILE A 59 -10.02 1.55 -13.06
C ILE A 59 -11.38 2.22 -12.87
N GLU A 60 -12.34 1.54 -12.24
CA GLU A 60 -13.72 2.02 -12.08
C GLU A 60 -14.03 2.38 -10.62
N PRO A 61 -13.60 3.56 -10.13
CA PRO A 61 -13.79 3.96 -8.73
C PRO A 61 -15.27 4.01 -8.30
N HIS A 62 -16.18 4.27 -9.25
CA HIS A 62 -17.62 4.28 -8.99
C HIS A 62 -18.19 2.89 -8.67
N PHE A 63 -17.61 1.83 -9.24
CA PHE A 63 -18.03 0.44 -9.02
C PHE A 63 -17.13 -0.31 -8.04
N ALA A 64 -16.00 0.26 -7.63
CA ALA A 64 -15.04 -0.34 -6.70
C ALA A 64 -15.70 -0.95 -5.45
N LYS A 65 -16.64 -0.25 -4.80
CA LYS A 65 -17.37 -0.78 -3.62
C LYS A 65 -18.22 -2.01 -3.93
N ILE A 66 -18.78 -2.09 -5.13
CA ILE A 66 -19.58 -3.23 -5.58
C ILE A 66 -18.65 -4.42 -5.87
N HIS A 67 -17.52 -4.18 -6.52
CA HIS A 67 -16.50 -5.20 -6.77
C HIS A 67 -15.89 -5.76 -5.49
N ILE A 68 -15.63 -4.93 -4.47
CA ILE A 68 -15.17 -5.40 -3.15
C ILE A 68 -16.24 -6.22 -2.44
N LYS A 69 -17.52 -5.84 -2.50
CA LYS A 69 -18.61 -6.67 -1.98
C LYS A 69 -18.70 -8.01 -2.70
N HIS A 70 -18.47 -8.02 -4.00
CA HIS A 70 -18.42 -9.25 -4.77
C HIS A 70 -17.24 -10.12 -4.33
N LEU A 71 -16.06 -9.52 -4.14
CA LEU A 71 -14.87 -10.19 -3.60
C LEU A 71 -15.14 -10.83 -2.23
N HIS A 72 -15.76 -10.08 -1.31
CA HIS A 72 -16.13 -10.59 0.02
C HIS A 72 -17.07 -11.80 -0.06
N ALA A 73 -17.97 -11.83 -1.05
CA ALA A 73 -18.94 -12.91 -1.21
C ALA A 73 -18.32 -14.20 -1.79
N ILE A 74 -17.22 -14.10 -2.54
CA ILE A 74 -16.57 -15.24 -3.21
C ILE A 74 -15.33 -15.74 -2.48
N VAL A 75 -14.81 -15.00 -1.50
CA VAL A 75 -13.50 -15.28 -0.91
C VAL A 75 -13.49 -16.62 -0.18
N ILE A 76 -12.48 -17.45 -0.46
CA ILE A 76 -12.29 -18.76 0.19
C ILE A 76 -10.93 -18.89 0.88
N ASP A 77 -9.96 -18.04 0.53
CA ASP A 77 -8.55 -18.12 0.92
C ASP A 77 -8.10 -16.96 1.83
N GLY A 78 -9.05 -16.21 2.41
CA GLY A 78 -8.75 -15.05 3.24
C GLY A 78 -8.07 -13.90 2.48
N TYR A 79 -8.40 -13.73 1.19
CA TYR A 79 -7.89 -12.70 0.27
C TYR A 79 -6.42 -12.87 -0.14
N LYS A 80 -5.82 -14.03 0.12
CA LYS A 80 -4.40 -14.27 -0.13
C LYS A 80 -4.04 -14.08 -1.61
N LEU A 81 -4.82 -14.66 -2.53
CA LEU A 81 -4.60 -14.52 -3.96
C LEU A 81 -4.74 -13.05 -4.39
N PHE A 82 -5.80 -12.38 -3.94
CA PHE A 82 -6.05 -10.98 -4.25
C PHE A 82 -4.90 -10.06 -3.79
N LEU A 83 -4.41 -10.25 -2.56
CA LEU A 83 -3.26 -9.52 -2.03
C LEU A 83 -1.98 -9.84 -2.80
N SER A 84 -1.74 -11.09 -3.21
CA SER A 84 -0.56 -11.44 -4.00
C SER A 84 -0.52 -10.71 -5.35
N LEU A 85 -1.69 -10.55 -5.98
CA LEU A 85 -1.83 -9.79 -7.24
C LEU A 85 -1.61 -8.29 -7.00
N LEU A 86 -2.16 -7.73 -5.93
CA LEU A 86 -1.91 -6.34 -5.52
C LEU A 86 -0.43 -6.07 -5.27
N VAL A 87 0.25 -6.96 -4.54
CA VAL A 87 1.69 -6.87 -4.29
C VAL A 87 2.48 -6.89 -5.60
N GLY A 88 2.09 -7.74 -6.56
CA GLY A 88 2.67 -7.76 -7.91
C GLY A 88 2.54 -6.40 -8.61
N ILE A 89 1.35 -5.81 -8.60
CA ILE A 89 1.11 -4.47 -9.17
C ILE A 89 1.96 -3.41 -8.48
N VAL A 90 2.02 -3.39 -7.15
CA VAL A 90 2.84 -2.43 -6.40
C VAL A 90 4.32 -2.62 -6.70
N ASN A 91 4.80 -3.86 -6.84
CA ASN A 91 6.22 -4.11 -7.07
C ASN A 91 6.66 -3.78 -8.50
N GLU A 92 5.84 -4.11 -9.49
CA GLU A 92 6.23 -4.03 -10.91
C GLU A 92 5.74 -2.76 -11.62
N LEU A 93 4.61 -2.19 -11.19
CA LEU A 93 3.90 -1.16 -11.95
C LEU A 93 3.82 0.18 -11.24
N TYR A 94 4.08 0.26 -9.93
CA TYR A 94 3.82 1.46 -9.12
C TYR A 94 4.41 2.76 -9.67
N GLY A 95 5.65 2.72 -10.18
CA GLY A 95 6.31 3.89 -10.78
C GLY A 95 5.63 4.42 -12.05
N LYS A 96 4.77 3.62 -12.70
CA LYS A 96 4.09 3.96 -13.95
C LYS A 96 2.57 4.09 -13.81
N LEU A 97 2.03 3.87 -12.60
CA LEU A 97 0.61 4.01 -12.32
C LEU A 97 0.16 5.47 -12.41
N VAL A 98 -1.06 5.66 -12.90
CA VAL A 98 -1.76 6.95 -12.89
C VAL A 98 -2.15 7.33 -11.46
N ASP A 99 -2.18 8.62 -11.14
CA ASP A 99 -2.44 9.08 -9.76
C ASP A 99 -3.82 8.64 -9.23
N SER A 100 -4.85 8.61 -10.10
CA SER A 100 -6.16 8.07 -9.74
C SER A 100 -6.10 6.59 -9.32
N VAL A 101 -5.23 5.79 -9.95
CA VAL A 101 -5.03 4.37 -9.61
C VAL A 101 -4.28 4.24 -8.28
N LYS A 102 -3.33 5.13 -7.98
CA LYS A 102 -2.64 5.15 -6.69
C LYS A 102 -3.61 5.47 -5.54
N GLU A 103 -4.53 6.42 -5.73
CA GLU A 103 -5.59 6.72 -4.75
C GLU A 103 -6.47 5.50 -4.50
N GLN A 104 -6.90 4.80 -5.56
CA GLN A 104 -7.67 3.56 -5.43
C GLN A 104 -6.87 2.47 -4.73
N LEU A 105 -5.57 2.35 -5.00
CA LEU A 105 -4.72 1.35 -4.37
C LEU A 105 -4.62 1.57 -2.86
N ILE A 106 -4.48 2.83 -2.41
CA ILE A 106 -4.53 3.18 -0.98
C ILE A 106 -5.91 2.86 -0.40
N TRP A 107 -6.98 3.18 -1.11
CA TRP A 107 -8.34 2.86 -0.68
C TRP A 107 -8.57 1.36 -0.49
N VAL A 108 -8.17 0.53 -1.46
CA VAL A 108 -8.26 -0.93 -1.37
C VAL A 108 -7.42 -1.47 -0.23
N THR A 109 -6.20 -0.95 -0.07
CA THR A 109 -5.32 -1.35 1.04
C THR A 109 -6.00 -1.11 2.38
N LYS A 110 -6.70 0.01 2.54
CA LYS A 110 -7.51 0.30 3.73
C LYS A 110 -8.63 -0.71 3.93
N GLU A 111 -9.42 -1.01 2.89
CA GLU A 111 -10.49 -2.02 3.00
C GLU A 111 -9.93 -3.40 3.38
N MET A 112 -8.76 -3.78 2.84
CA MET A 112 -8.09 -5.04 3.17
C MET A 112 -7.57 -5.07 4.62
N ILE A 113 -7.16 -3.94 5.18
CA ILE A 113 -6.82 -3.80 6.61
C ILE A 113 -8.08 -3.98 7.47
N ASP A 114 -9.20 -3.35 7.10
CA ASP A 114 -10.45 -3.40 7.86
C ASP A 114 -10.99 -4.84 7.96
N VAL A 115 -10.80 -5.66 6.93
CA VAL A 115 -11.16 -7.09 6.95
C VAL A 115 -10.06 -8.00 7.50
N SER A 116 -8.92 -7.45 7.94
CA SER A 116 -7.76 -8.21 8.43
C SER A 116 -7.32 -9.31 7.46
N ALA A 117 -7.17 -8.96 6.18
CA ALA A 117 -6.81 -9.88 5.11
C ALA A 117 -5.47 -10.61 5.38
N THR A 118 -5.39 -11.88 4.95
CA THR A 118 -4.22 -12.73 5.24
C THR A 118 -3.03 -12.34 4.35
N GLY A 119 -1.95 -11.83 4.96
CA GLY A 119 -0.75 -11.38 4.24
C GLY A 119 -0.71 -9.88 3.95
N ILE A 120 -1.57 -9.08 4.58
CA ILE A 120 -1.61 -7.61 4.40
C ILE A 120 -0.28 -6.92 4.75
N ASP A 121 0.49 -7.51 5.66
CA ASP A 121 1.84 -7.08 6.05
C ASP A 121 2.77 -6.97 4.82
N SER A 122 2.70 -7.94 3.90
CA SER A 122 3.51 -7.92 2.68
C SER A 122 3.15 -6.74 1.77
N LEU A 123 1.87 -6.41 1.65
CA LEU A 123 1.40 -5.27 0.88
C LEU A 123 1.85 -3.95 1.50
N LEU A 124 1.74 -3.82 2.82
CA LEU A 124 2.19 -2.63 3.55
C LEU A 124 3.70 -2.41 3.40
N VAL A 125 4.50 -3.47 3.52
CA VAL A 125 5.96 -3.39 3.29
C VAL A 125 6.26 -2.99 1.84
N SER A 126 5.56 -3.59 0.88
CA SER A 126 5.72 -3.23 -0.53
C SER A 126 5.37 -1.76 -0.79
N LEU A 127 4.31 -1.23 -0.19
CA LEU A 127 3.92 0.18 -0.31
C LEU A 127 4.94 1.12 0.34
N MET A 128 5.39 0.81 1.56
CA MET A 128 6.41 1.59 2.25
C MET A 128 7.73 1.63 1.45
N ARG A 129 8.09 0.54 0.76
CA ARG A 129 9.29 0.49 -0.09
C ARG A 129 9.22 1.44 -1.29
N GLN A 130 8.02 1.81 -1.74
CA GLN A 130 7.85 2.75 -2.85
C GLN A 130 7.99 4.23 -2.43
N ILE A 131 8.09 4.51 -1.13
CA ILE A 131 8.34 5.87 -0.64
C ILE A 131 9.81 6.20 -0.89
N VAL A 132 10.08 7.06 -1.87
CA VAL A 132 11.44 7.49 -2.21
C VAL A 132 11.88 8.58 -1.26
N GLY A 133 12.95 8.33 -0.50
CA GLY A 133 13.52 9.32 0.41
C GLY A 133 14.15 10.50 -0.35
N GLY A 134 13.81 11.72 0.06
CA GLY A 134 14.39 12.95 -0.51
C GLY A 134 13.77 13.40 -1.83
N ASP A 135 12.76 12.70 -2.33
CA ASP A 135 12.00 13.12 -3.50
C ASP A 135 10.91 14.13 -3.07
N PHE A 136 11.27 15.42 -3.09
CA PHE A 136 10.32 16.52 -2.96
C PHE A 136 9.91 17.05 -4.34
N SER A 137 9.88 16.24 -5.43
CA SER A 137 9.76 16.75 -6.81
C SER A 137 8.53 17.60 -7.15
N ASP A 138 7.56 17.74 -6.24
CA ASP A 138 6.48 18.75 -6.35
C ASP A 138 6.79 20.08 -5.60
N ALA A 139 8.04 20.26 -5.17
CA ALA A 139 8.52 21.43 -4.42
C ALA A 139 8.89 22.62 -5.31
N ASP A 140 9.02 22.44 -6.63
CA ASP A 140 9.34 23.55 -7.52
C ASP A 140 8.16 24.52 -7.70
N HIS A 141 6.93 24.15 -7.30
CA HIS A 141 5.79 25.06 -7.21
C HIS A 141 5.39 25.46 -5.76
N CYS A 142 6.06 24.90 -4.74
CA CYS A 142 5.73 25.12 -3.33
C CYS A 142 6.69 26.06 -2.58
N ARG A 143 7.54 26.82 -3.26
CA ARG A 143 8.43 27.81 -2.60
C ARG A 143 7.68 28.98 -1.92
N VAL A 144 6.37 29.11 -2.10
CA VAL A 144 5.59 30.28 -1.62
C VAL A 144 4.40 29.92 -0.71
N SER A 145 3.98 28.65 -0.59
CA SER A 145 2.95 28.26 0.36
C SER A 145 3.55 27.49 1.53
N ASN A 146 3.48 28.09 2.71
CA ASN A 146 3.73 27.45 4.00
C ASN A 146 3.22 26.01 4.00
N ASN A 147 4.15 25.06 4.12
CA ASN A 147 3.96 23.62 3.98
C ASN A 147 3.21 22.98 5.18
N LEU A 148 2.10 23.60 5.63
CA LEU A 148 1.31 23.15 6.78
C LEU A 148 0.90 21.67 6.68
N LYS A 149 0.57 21.19 5.48
CA LYS A 149 0.22 19.77 5.25
C LYS A 149 1.42 18.84 5.43
N LEU A 150 2.61 19.26 4.98
CA LEU A 150 3.84 18.48 5.12
C LEU A 150 4.31 18.47 6.57
N GLU A 151 4.21 19.61 7.27
CA GLU A 151 4.50 19.67 8.71
C GLU A 151 3.52 18.82 9.54
N MET A 152 2.22 18.83 9.19
CA MET A 152 1.25 17.93 9.81
C MET A 152 1.57 16.46 9.56
N LEU A 153 1.94 16.09 8.32
CA LEU A 153 2.34 14.73 7.97
C LEU A 153 3.58 14.30 8.76
N ARG A 154 4.61 15.15 8.76
CA ARG A 154 5.84 14.95 9.53
C ARG A 154 5.54 14.74 11.02
N GLN A 155 4.64 15.53 11.60
CA GLN A 155 4.28 15.38 13.01
C GLN A 155 3.61 14.03 13.28
N MET A 156 2.70 13.58 12.41
CA MET A 156 2.07 12.26 12.54
C MET A 156 3.10 11.12 12.41
N GLU A 157 4.07 11.24 11.51
CA GLU A 157 5.16 10.27 11.36
C GLU A 157 6.07 10.22 12.59
N ILE A 158 6.43 11.38 13.15
CA ILE A 158 7.22 11.48 14.39
C ILE A 158 6.46 10.83 15.54
N GLU A 159 5.19 11.19 15.73
CA GLU A 159 4.35 10.65 16.81
C GLU A 159 4.23 9.13 16.71
N PHE A 160 3.98 8.60 15.50
CA PHE A 160 3.94 7.17 15.26
C PHE A 160 5.26 6.47 15.58
N CYS A 161 6.39 6.99 15.07
CA CYS A 161 7.72 6.43 15.32
C CYS A 161 8.07 6.45 16.81
N VAL A 162 7.80 7.56 17.49
CA VAL A 162 8.05 7.73 18.93
C VAL A 162 7.23 6.72 19.73
N LYS A 163 5.94 6.57 19.40
CA LYS A 163 5.06 5.60 20.04
C LYS A 163 5.55 4.17 19.84
N MET A 164 5.91 3.79 18.61
CA MET A 164 6.46 2.46 18.31
C MET A 164 7.76 2.19 19.07
N LEU A 165 8.67 3.18 19.15
CA LEU A 165 9.93 3.04 19.88
C LEU A 165 9.75 2.94 21.39
N ARG A 166 8.75 3.60 21.97
CA ARG A 166 8.46 3.54 23.42
C ARG A 166 7.67 2.29 23.80
N ASP A 167 6.63 1.98 23.04
CA ASP A 167 5.68 0.92 23.38
C ASP A 167 6.12 -0.47 22.89
N GLN A 168 6.89 -0.53 21.80
CA GLN A 168 7.26 -1.79 21.11
C GLN A 168 8.76 -1.86 20.78
N PHE A 169 9.59 -1.38 21.71
CA PHE A 169 11.04 -1.28 21.52
C PHE A 169 11.70 -2.62 21.13
N GLN A 170 11.21 -3.76 21.65
CA GLN A 170 11.73 -5.09 21.31
C GLN A 170 11.62 -5.43 19.82
N LEU A 171 10.59 -4.93 19.13
CA LEU A 171 10.44 -5.09 17.68
C LEU A 171 11.45 -4.20 16.94
N CYS A 172 11.64 -2.96 17.40
CA CYS A 172 12.61 -2.03 16.82
C CYS A 172 14.06 -2.51 17.00
N LEU A 173 14.38 -3.15 18.12
CA LEU A 173 15.72 -3.70 18.38
C LEU A 173 16.17 -4.74 17.34
N LYS A 174 15.24 -5.42 16.65
CA LYS A 174 15.56 -6.37 15.57
C LYS A 174 16.26 -5.70 14.38
N ILE A 175 16.10 -4.39 14.22
CA ILE A 175 16.82 -3.60 13.21
C ILE A 175 18.32 -3.51 13.55
N GLY A 176 18.68 -3.54 14.83
CA GLY A 176 20.06 -3.53 15.31
C GLY A 176 20.78 -2.21 15.10
N ARG A 177 22.01 -2.26 14.59
CA ARG A 177 22.90 -1.08 14.48
C ARG A 177 22.33 0.04 13.61
N ASP A 178 21.50 -0.28 12.63
CA ASP A 178 20.97 0.70 11.69
C ASP A 178 19.89 1.57 12.36
N LEU A 179 19.19 1.05 13.36
CA LEU A 179 18.32 1.86 14.21
C LEU A 179 19.11 2.94 14.97
N VAL A 180 20.30 2.59 15.48
CA VAL A 180 21.15 3.54 16.21
C VAL A 180 21.60 4.69 15.29
N ARG A 181 21.95 4.38 14.04
CA ARG A 181 22.29 5.40 13.03
C ARG A 181 21.11 6.33 12.75
N LEU A 182 19.92 5.76 12.51
CA LEU A 182 18.71 6.56 12.27
C LEU A 182 18.38 7.48 13.45
N LEU A 183 18.51 7.00 14.69
CA LEU A 183 18.28 7.82 15.88
C LEU A 183 19.34 8.93 16.04
N GLN A 184 20.58 8.68 15.64
CA GLN A 184 21.63 9.71 15.63
C GLN A 184 21.37 10.76 14.57
N ASP A 185 20.97 10.36 13.36
CA ASP A 185 20.63 11.29 12.27
C ASP A 185 19.42 12.17 12.64
N LEU A 186 18.47 11.63 13.41
CA LEU A 186 17.27 12.33 13.89
C LEU A 186 17.47 13.08 15.22
N PHE A 187 18.69 13.17 15.76
CA PHE A 187 18.95 13.79 17.07
C PHE A 187 18.54 15.27 17.18
N HIS A 188 18.46 15.98 16.04
CA HIS A 188 17.99 17.37 16.01
C HIS A 188 16.51 17.52 16.34
N VAL A 189 15.71 16.45 16.18
CA VAL A 189 14.28 16.44 16.48
C VAL A 189 14.08 16.19 17.98
N PRO A 190 13.34 17.06 18.70
CA PRO A 190 13.30 17.03 20.17
C PRO A 190 12.70 15.72 20.73
N GLU A 191 11.73 15.12 20.05
CA GLU A 191 11.09 13.87 20.46
C GLU A 191 12.07 12.69 20.41
N PHE A 192 12.83 12.54 19.31
CA PHE A 192 13.86 11.51 19.17
C PHE A 192 15.06 11.77 20.09
N LYS A 193 15.40 13.03 20.34
CA LYS A 193 16.41 13.41 21.34
C LYS A 193 16.03 12.96 22.74
N SER A 194 14.75 13.04 23.11
CA SER A 194 14.26 12.51 24.39
C SER A 194 14.47 11.00 24.45
N ILE A 195 14.07 10.27 23.40
CA ILE A 195 14.26 8.81 23.33
C ILE A 195 15.74 8.43 23.44
N TRP A 196 16.63 9.14 22.73
CA TRP A 196 18.07 8.89 22.80
C TRP A 196 18.62 9.08 24.22
N LYS A 197 18.17 10.14 24.91
CA LYS A 197 18.55 10.37 26.31
C LYS A 197 18.04 9.25 27.21
N ASP A 198 16.78 8.86 27.07
CA ASP A 198 16.17 7.78 27.86
C ASP A 198 16.92 6.46 27.62
N LEU A 199 17.33 6.19 26.38
CA LEU A 199 18.09 4.99 26.01
C LEU A 199 19.49 4.95 26.66
N VAL A 200 20.18 6.09 26.75
CA VAL A 200 21.53 6.20 27.33
C VAL A 200 21.49 6.27 28.86
N LEU A 201 20.51 6.97 29.42
CA LEU A 201 20.43 7.28 30.86
C LEU A 201 19.61 6.26 31.65
N SER A 202 18.56 5.70 31.04
CA SER A 202 17.57 4.84 31.70
C SER A 202 17.13 3.66 30.81
N PRO A 203 18.06 2.78 30.38
CA PRO A 203 17.73 1.65 29.49
C PRO A 203 16.73 0.65 30.08
N SER A 204 16.51 0.68 31.39
CA SER A 204 15.50 -0.13 32.09
C SER A 204 14.05 0.24 31.75
N GLU A 205 13.78 1.48 31.30
CA GLU A 205 12.43 1.89 30.89
C GLU A 205 11.93 1.16 29.63
N PHE A 206 12.86 0.74 28.77
CA PHE A 206 12.55 -0.02 27.54
C PHE A 206 12.51 -1.54 27.75
N ARG A 207 12.72 -2.02 28.99
CA ARG A 207 12.85 -3.45 29.33
C ARG A 207 11.54 -4.09 29.79
N ASN A 208 10.52 -3.29 30.12
CA ASN A 208 9.27 -3.74 30.72
C ASN A 208 8.04 -3.66 29.76
N CYS A 209 8.27 -3.43 28.47
CA CYS A 209 7.25 -3.54 27.41
C CYS A 209 7.59 -4.70 26.46
#